data_AF-A0AA36N990-F1
#
_entry.id   AF-A0AA36N990-F1
#
_cell.length_a   1.000
_cell.length_b   1.000
_cell.length_c   1.000
_cell.angle_alpha   90.00
_cell.angle_beta   90.00
_cell.angle_gamma   90.00
#
_symmetry.space_group_name_H-M   'P 1'
#
loop_
_entity.id
_entity.type
_entity.pdbx_description
1 polymer ?
#
loop_
_entity_poly.entity_id
_entity_poly.type
_entity_poly.pdbx_seq_one_letter_code
_entity_poly.pdbx_strand_id
1 'polypeptide(L)'
;MVKLRGSRCRCGRAQPSFGMPGDERAACCCKCKVEGMVDIRSPRCQCGQARPCFGFPNDERPSFCSKCKVDGMVDIKNRRCKCGRAQPQYGFAGDSRASCCSQCKDERMTVIVGRRCRCGSARPIFGFAHDEQSSCCVKCKLDGMVDIKNPRCRCGKAQPSFGFVNDAKPSCCSKCKADGMANIVSPKCKCGRAIPAFGFAGDLRPTCCRKCKEEGMIDIKSRRCQICKKFASYPDAAGRPKQLCAAHSAEVGAHKLSSPGRSRIASEFFDALETELGREMPFRYRFDAETVTWSGEEVAGLVADRNLQPDAYDPKSGIVVEYLGNYYHGFPPEHVQHGSFTCVGGRPASKLHAETMARLDLFLAENLKVFYIWEHEFKEWQKEVACGAVPSLAGRLHRHAAAEKGSNCRARI
;
A
#
# COMPACT_ATOMS: atom_id res chain seq x y z
N MET A 1 28.78 8.11 -14.00
CA MET A 1 27.82 7.96 -12.88
C MET A 1 26.55 8.76 -13.20
N VAL A 2 25.53 8.14 -13.80
CA VAL A 2 24.21 8.79 -13.87
C VAL A 2 23.57 8.58 -12.51
N LYS A 3 23.51 9.62 -11.68
CA LYS A 3 22.69 9.60 -10.46
C LYS A 3 21.25 9.35 -10.92
N LEU A 4 20.76 8.11 -10.80
CA LEU A 4 19.34 7.80 -10.90
C LEU A 4 18.64 8.75 -9.94
N ARG A 5 18.00 9.80 -10.47
CA ARG A 5 17.20 10.72 -9.66
C ARG A 5 16.13 9.85 -9.01
N GLY A 6 16.27 9.58 -7.71
CA GLY A 6 15.24 8.89 -6.95
C GLY A 6 13.91 9.54 -7.27
N SER A 7 12.88 8.74 -7.51
CA SER A 7 11.51 9.23 -7.71
C SER A 7 11.26 10.32 -6.66
N ARG A 8 10.84 11.51 -7.08
CA ARG A 8 10.43 12.57 -6.14
C ARG A 8 8.97 12.31 -5.78
N CYS A 9 8.58 12.70 -4.56
CA CYS A 9 7.18 12.73 -4.18
C CYS A 9 6.39 13.59 -5.19
N ARG A 10 5.10 13.33 -5.36
CA ARG A 10 4.22 14.11 -6.26
C ARG A 10 4.25 15.62 -5.98
N CYS A 11 4.56 16.01 -4.74
CA CYS A 11 4.73 17.42 -4.36
C CYS A 11 6.06 18.04 -4.82
N GLY A 12 7.01 17.27 -5.34
CA GLY A 12 8.31 17.72 -5.84
C GLY A 12 9.36 18.11 -4.78
N ARG A 13 8.97 18.21 -3.50
CA ARG A 13 9.82 18.80 -2.44
C ARG A 13 10.73 17.82 -1.72
N ALA A 14 10.40 16.52 -1.72
CA ALA A 14 11.12 15.51 -0.95
C ALA A 14 11.15 14.17 -1.68
N GLN A 15 12.09 13.31 -1.30
CA GLN A 15 12.05 11.91 -1.71
C GLN A 15 10.88 11.19 -1.00
N PRO A 16 10.16 10.30 -1.69
CA PRO A 16 9.17 9.44 -1.11
C PRO A 16 9.77 8.56 -0.03
N SER A 17 9.12 8.44 1.12
CA SER A 17 9.46 7.44 2.14
C SER A 17 8.26 6.62 2.61
N PHE A 18 7.05 7.04 2.26
CA PHE A 18 5.79 6.43 2.68
C PHE A 18 5.12 5.68 1.52
N GLY A 19 4.54 4.53 1.85
CA GLY A 19 3.77 3.65 0.95
C GLY A 19 2.81 2.79 1.78
N MET A 20 1.96 2.00 1.12
CA MET A 20 1.08 1.06 1.82
C MET A 20 1.89 -0.07 2.49
N PRO A 21 1.35 -0.74 3.53
CA PRO A 21 2.00 -1.91 4.11
C PRO A 21 2.26 -2.96 3.04
N GLY A 22 3.51 -3.43 2.94
CA GLY A 22 3.93 -4.39 1.92
C GLY A 22 4.46 -3.79 0.61
N ASP A 23 4.33 -2.47 0.38
CA ASP A 23 4.88 -1.84 -0.81
C ASP A 23 6.41 -1.98 -0.89
N GLU A 24 6.93 -2.32 -2.07
CA GLU A 24 8.38 -2.34 -2.31
C GLU A 24 8.98 -0.93 -2.46
N ARG A 25 8.16 0.05 -2.87
CA ARG A 25 8.60 1.41 -3.20
C ARG A 25 7.69 2.46 -2.60
N ALA A 26 8.30 3.46 -1.97
CA ALA A 26 7.58 4.59 -1.41
C ALA A 26 6.98 5.46 -2.52
N ALA A 27 5.72 5.83 -2.35
CA ALA A 27 4.95 6.64 -3.29
C ALA A 27 5.00 8.13 -2.96
N CYS A 28 5.12 8.49 -1.68
CA CYS A 28 5.04 9.88 -1.22
C CYS A 28 5.96 10.18 -0.02
N CYS A 29 6.18 11.47 0.26
CA CYS A 29 6.95 11.91 1.43
C CYS A 29 6.07 11.99 2.68
N CYS A 30 6.66 12.21 3.86
CA CYS A 30 5.93 12.34 5.12
C CYS A 30 4.78 13.37 5.10
N LYS A 31 4.95 14.47 4.35
CA LYS A 31 3.94 15.53 4.22
C LYS A 31 2.83 15.21 3.22
N CYS A 32 3.00 14.17 2.42
CA CYS A 32 2.06 13.77 1.37
C CYS A 32 1.56 12.34 1.56
N LYS A 33 1.86 11.73 2.71
CA LYS A 33 1.32 10.42 3.06
C LYS A 33 -0.18 10.56 3.27
N VAL A 34 -0.92 9.64 2.69
CA VAL A 34 -2.34 9.45 3.01
C VAL A 34 -2.45 8.40 4.12
N GLU A 35 -3.64 8.27 4.67
CA GLU A 35 -3.88 7.32 5.74
C GLU A 35 -3.66 5.87 5.30
N GLY A 36 -3.23 5.02 6.24
CA GLY A 36 -2.76 3.66 5.95
C GLY A 36 -1.32 3.60 5.42
N MET A 37 -0.74 4.70 4.93
CA MET A 37 0.66 4.68 4.47
C MET A 37 1.64 4.72 5.64
N VAL A 38 2.53 3.74 5.65
CA VAL A 38 3.61 3.58 6.62
C VAL A 38 4.93 4.07 6.02
N ASP A 39 5.86 4.50 6.86
CA ASP A 39 7.21 4.78 6.40
C ASP A 39 7.89 3.45 6.05
N ILE A 40 7.97 3.12 4.77
CA ILE A 40 8.58 1.87 4.30
C ILE A 40 10.09 1.99 4.12
N ARG A 41 10.66 3.21 4.21
CA ARG A 41 12.11 3.45 4.15
C ARG A 41 12.76 3.45 5.54
N SER A 42 12.06 3.97 6.53
CA SER A 42 12.49 4.04 7.93
C SER A 42 11.34 3.64 8.86
N PRO A 43 10.84 2.39 8.75
CA PRO A 43 9.73 1.93 9.55
C PRO A 43 10.03 2.03 11.04
N ARG A 44 9.01 2.45 11.79
CA ARG A 44 8.99 2.44 13.25
C ARG A 44 8.01 1.37 13.71
N CYS A 45 8.26 0.81 14.88
CA CYS A 45 7.29 -0.05 15.54
C CYS A 45 6.00 0.75 15.81
N GLN A 46 4.87 0.06 15.97
CA GLN A 46 3.57 0.67 16.29
C GLN A 46 3.61 1.62 17.50
N CYS A 47 4.48 1.39 18.48
CA CYS A 47 4.66 2.29 19.63
C CYS A 47 5.39 3.61 19.29
N GLY A 48 5.94 3.76 18.08
CA GLY A 48 6.70 4.92 17.62
C GLY A 48 8.12 5.05 18.21
N GLN A 49 8.40 4.39 19.33
CA GLN A 49 9.62 4.61 20.12
C GLN A 49 10.90 4.01 19.52
N ALA A 50 10.78 2.90 18.78
CA ALA A 50 11.93 2.16 18.30
C ALA A 50 11.76 1.66 16.86
N ARG A 51 12.90 1.40 16.19
CA ARG A 51 12.90 0.66 14.93
C ARG A 51 12.53 -0.79 15.19
N PRO A 52 11.68 -1.40 14.36
CA PRO A 52 11.30 -2.78 14.56
C PRO A 52 12.48 -3.72 14.27
N CYS A 53 12.57 -4.78 15.07
CA CYS A 53 13.52 -5.89 14.93
C CYS A 53 12.84 -7.26 15.08
N PHE A 54 11.63 -7.33 15.65
CA PHE A 54 10.85 -8.55 15.82
C PHE A 54 9.72 -8.68 14.78
N GLY A 55 9.40 -9.92 14.43
CA GLY A 55 8.24 -10.32 13.61
C GLY A 55 8.09 -11.84 13.63
N PHE A 56 7.18 -12.40 12.84
CA PHE A 56 6.99 -13.85 12.78
C PHE A 56 8.10 -14.54 11.97
N PRO A 57 8.35 -15.86 12.16
CA PRO A 57 9.49 -16.56 11.57
C PRO A 57 9.69 -16.37 10.05
N ASN A 58 8.58 -16.28 9.32
CA ASN A 58 8.54 -16.17 7.86
C ASN A 58 8.45 -14.72 7.34
N ASP A 59 8.35 -13.73 8.23
CA ASP A 59 8.29 -12.34 7.82
C ASP A 59 9.63 -11.92 7.21
N GLU A 60 9.58 -11.28 6.03
CA GLU A 60 10.77 -10.73 5.38
C GLU A 60 11.31 -9.50 6.10
N ARG A 61 10.43 -8.75 6.77
CA ARG A 61 10.72 -7.50 7.47
C ARG A 61 10.10 -7.49 8.86
N PRO A 62 10.80 -6.99 9.88
CA PRO A 62 10.23 -6.87 11.21
C PRO A 62 9.23 -5.71 11.31
N SER A 63 8.21 -5.91 12.13
CA SER A 63 7.13 -4.94 12.39
C SER A 63 7.09 -4.46 13.85
N PHE A 64 7.71 -5.21 14.77
CA PHE A 64 7.66 -4.94 16.21
C PHE A 64 9.04 -4.65 16.79
N CYS A 65 9.12 -3.81 17.81
CA CYS A 65 10.34 -3.62 18.60
C CYS A 65 10.41 -4.67 19.72
N SER A 66 11.55 -4.76 20.40
CA SER A 66 11.74 -5.70 21.52
C SER A 66 10.70 -5.56 22.64
N LYS A 67 10.23 -4.34 22.90
CA LYS A 67 9.22 -4.04 23.92
C LYS A 67 7.78 -4.32 23.48
N CYS A 68 7.54 -4.46 22.18
CA CYS A 68 6.20 -4.68 21.62
C CYS A 68 6.08 -6.04 20.93
N LYS A 69 7.05 -6.93 21.12
CA LYS A 69 6.96 -8.30 20.59
C LYS A 69 5.86 -9.04 21.35
N VAL A 70 5.09 -9.85 20.64
CA VAL A 70 4.17 -10.81 21.24
C VAL A 70 4.76 -12.21 21.15
N ASP A 71 4.09 -13.18 21.79
CA ASP A 71 4.56 -14.55 21.80
C ASP A 71 4.59 -15.15 20.39
N GLY A 72 5.58 -16.01 20.12
CA GLY A 72 5.85 -16.54 18.78
C GLY A 72 6.64 -15.62 17.82
N MET A 73 6.91 -14.35 18.19
CA MET A 73 7.78 -13.47 17.39
C MET A 73 9.27 -13.72 17.66
N VAL A 74 10.06 -13.67 16.59
CA VAL A 74 11.52 -13.81 16.59
C VAL A 74 12.21 -12.51 16.21
N ASP A 75 13.43 -12.28 16.71
CA ASP A 75 14.25 -11.15 16.24
C ASP A 75 14.72 -11.46 14.79
N ILE A 76 14.13 -10.76 13.83
CA ILE A 76 14.43 -10.90 12.39
C ILE A 76 15.73 -10.21 12.03
N LYS A 77 16.15 -9.16 12.75
CA LYS A 77 17.39 -8.42 12.47
C LYS A 77 18.62 -9.11 13.06
N ASN A 78 18.51 -9.58 14.29
CA ASN A 78 19.57 -10.24 15.04
C ASN A 78 19.19 -11.70 15.30
N ARG A 79 18.82 -12.43 14.23
CA ARG A 79 18.42 -13.83 14.32
C ARG A 79 19.48 -14.64 15.08
N ARG A 80 19.01 -15.41 16.06
CA ARG A 80 19.82 -16.39 16.79
C ARG A 80 19.36 -17.78 16.38
N CYS A 81 20.28 -18.73 16.44
CA CYS A 81 19.95 -20.15 16.38
C CYS A 81 18.90 -20.50 17.45
N LYS A 82 18.13 -21.57 17.25
CA LYS A 82 17.18 -22.11 18.24
C LYS A 82 17.77 -22.29 19.65
N CYS A 83 19.07 -22.52 19.76
CA CYS A 83 19.76 -22.63 21.05
C CYS A 83 20.10 -21.29 21.73
N GLY A 84 19.87 -20.15 21.07
CA GLY A 84 20.18 -18.80 21.56
C GLY A 84 21.67 -18.41 21.57
N ARG A 85 22.60 -19.39 21.45
CA ARG A 85 24.03 -19.19 21.70
C ARG A 85 24.78 -18.45 20.58
N ALA A 86 24.36 -18.60 19.33
CA ALA A 86 25.08 -18.05 18.18
C ALA A 86 24.14 -17.61 17.05
N GLN A 87 24.62 -16.74 16.16
CA GLN A 87 23.92 -16.44 14.90
C GLN A 87 23.92 -17.68 14.00
N PRO A 88 22.82 -17.96 13.29
CA PRO A 88 22.73 -19.11 12.42
C PRO A 88 23.59 -18.89 11.16
N GLN A 89 24.31 -19.93 10.76
CA GLN A 89 25.16 -19.95 9.56
C GLN A 89 24.80 -21.10 8.61
N TYR A 90 24.11 -22.12 9.13
CA TYR A 90 23.77 -23.36 8.46
C TYR A 90 22.28 -23.39 8.08
N GLY A 91 21.99 -23.96 6.92
CA GLY A 91 20.64 -24.20 6.38
C GLY A 91 20.68 -25.25 5.27
N PHE A 92 19.53 -25.58 4.71
CA PHE A 92 19.43 -26.54 3.62
C PHE A 92 19.77 -25.91 2.26
N ALA A 93 20.00 -26.75 1.25
CA ALA A 93 20.16 -26.28 -0.12
C ALA A 93 18.87 -25.59 -0.59
N GLY A 94 18.98 -24.36 -1.10
CA GLY A 94 17.84 -23.55 -1.53
C GLY A 94 17.30 -22.58 -0.47
N ASP A 95 17.66 -22.76 0.81
CA ASP A 95 17.24 -21.84 1.86
C ASP A 95 17.76 -20.42 1.60
N SER A 96 16.87 -19.44 1.68
CA SER A 96 17.22 -18.02 1.55
C SER A 96 17.90 -17.45 2.81
N ARG A 97 17.78 -18.14 3.95
CA ARG A 97 18.32 -17.71 5.27
C ARG A 97 18.75 -18.92 6.11
N ALA A 98 19.86 -18.79 6.84
CA ALA A 98 20.30 -19.82 7.79
C ALA A 98 19.39 -19.89 9.01
N SER A 99 19.22 -21.11 9.55
CA SER A 99 18.38 -21.42 10.70
C SER A 99 19.18 -21.98 11.89
N CYS A 100 20.37 -22.57 11.66
CA CYS A 100 21.15 -23.24 12.69
C CYS A 100 22.59 -22.72 12.81
N CYS A 101 23.14 -22.75 14.03
CA CYS A 101 24.57 -22.60 14.25
C CYS A 101 25.31 -23.93 14.02
N SER A 102 26.65 -23.91 14.04
CA SER A 102 27.48 -25.10 13.83
C SER A 102 27.19 -26.25 14.81
N GLN A 103 26.81 -25.94 16.05
CA GLN A 103 26.48 -26.93 17.08
C GLN A 103 25.05 -27.46 17.00
N CYS A 104 24.18 -26.84 16.20
CA CYS A 104 22.77 -27.23 16.07
C CYS A 104 22.40 -27.64 14.65
N LYS A 105 23.41 -27.79 13.77
CA LYS A 105 23.21 -28.17 12.37
C LYS A 105 22.83 -29.64 12.27
N ASP A 106 21.97 -29.94 11.32
CA ASP A 106 21.74 -31.30 10.81
C ASP A 106 22.92 -31.71 9.90
N GLU A 107 23.11 -33.01 9.67
CA GLU A 107 24.14 -33.53 8.75
C GLU A 107 23.94 -33.04 7.32
N ARG A 108 22.67 -32.86 6.89
CA ARG A 108 22.31 -32.37 5.56
C ARG A 108 22.40 -30.85 5.41
N MET A 109 22.63 -30.10 6.50
CA MET A 109 22.74 -28.64 6.46
C MET A 109 24.14 -28.17 6.07
N THR A 110 24.20 -27.17 5.19
CA THR A 110 25.44 -26.55 4.71
C THR A 110 25.52 -25.08 5.13
N VAL A 111 26.72 -24.50 5.10
CA VAL A 111 26.88 -23.06 5.36
C VAL A 111 26.24 -22.26 4.23
N ILE A 112 25.20 -21.50 4.53
CA ILE A 112 24.49 -20.67 3.54
C ILE A 112 24.69 -19.17 3.75
N VAL A 113 25.01 -18.74 4.98
CA VAL A 113 25.41 -17.35 5.26
C VAL A 113 26.91 -17.21 5.04
N GLY A 114 27.31 -16.19 4.26
CA GLY A 114 28.73 -15.99 3.97
C GLY A 114 29.35 -17.14 3.17
N ARG A 115 28.52 -17.90 2.42
CA ARG A 115 28.93 -19.01 1.55
C ARG A 115 30.21 -18.64 0.79
N ARG A 116 31.26 -19.42 0.97
CA ARG A 116 32.54 -19.29 0.25
C ARG A 116 32.58 -20.29 -0.89
N CYS A 117 33.38 -19.98 -1.91
CA CYS A 117 33.73 -20.93 -2.96
C CYS A 117 34.37 -22.18 -2.31
N ARG A 118 34.35 -23.32 -3.01
CA ARG A 118 34.96 -24.59 -2.54
C ARG A 118 36.41 -24.43 -2.07
N CYS A 119 37.17 -23.51 -2.66
CA CYS A 119 38.55 -23.19 -2.28
C CYS A 119 38.70 -22.30 -1.02
N GLY A 120 37.60 -21.86 -0.40
CA GLY A 120 37.60 -20.97 0.76
C GLY A 120 38.10 -19.53 0.53
N SER A 121 38.67 -19.22 -0.64
CA SER A 121 39.41 -17.98 -0.87
C SER A 121 38.52 -16.74 -1.09
N ALA A 122 37.29 -16.92 -1.57
CA ALA A 122 36.40 -15.81 -1.91
C ALA A 122 34.92 -16.24 -1.89
N ARG A 123 34.01 -15.26 -1.85
CA ARG A 123 32.59 -15.49 -2.12
C ARG A 123 32.41 -15.90 -3.59
N PRO A 124 31.54 -16.89 -3.88
CA PRO A 124 31.27 -17.27 -5.24
C PRO A 124 30.41 -16.19 -5.92
N ILE A 125 30.74 -15.89 -7.18
CA ILE A 125 29.98 -14.98 -8.06
C ILE A 125 29.73 -15.59 -9.45
N PHE A 126 30.44 -16.68 -9.77
CA PHE A 126 30.30 -17.43 -11.02
C PHE A 126 29.40 -18.65 -10.84
N GLY A 127 28.61 -18.97 -11.86
CA GLY A 127 27.83 -20.20 -12.01
C GLY A 127 27.39 -20.35 -13.47
N PHE A 128 26.52 -21.31 -13.79
CA PHE A 128 25.99 -21.47 -15.14
C PHE A 128 24.80 -20.54 -15.42
N ALA A 129 24.47 -20.34 -16.70
CA ALA A 129 23.51 -19.32 -17.13
C ALA A 129 22.10 -19.45 -16.50
N HIS A 130 21.72 -20.66 -16.08
CA HIS A 130 20.42 -20.96 -15.48
C HIS A 130 20.48 -21.14 -13.95
N ASP A 131 21.66 -21.02 -13.34
CA ASP A 131 21.79 -21.16 -11.90
C ASP A 131 21.19 -19.92 -11.19
N GLU A 132 20.37 -20.17 -10.18
CA GLU A 132 19.86 -19.09 -9.31
C GLU A 132 20.93 -18.55 -8.36
N GLN A 133 21.94 -19.37 -8.05
CA GLN A 133 23.02 -19.06 -7.12
C GLN A 133 24.39 -19.36 -7.72
N SER A 134 25.33 -18.45 -7.52
CA SER A 134 26.73 -18.65 -7.88
C SER A 134 27.43 -19.64 -6.95
N SER A 135 28.22 -20.54 -7.52
CA SER A 135 28.92 -21.63 -6.83
C SER A 135 30.44 -21.46 -6.77
N CYS A 136 31.03 -20.71 -7.72
CA CYS A 136 32.48 -20.56 -7.86
C CYS A 136 32.96 -19.11 -7.76
N CYS A 137 34.18 -18.91 -7.25
CA CYS A 137 34.89 -17.64 -7.36
C CYS A 137 35.62 -17.55 -8.71
N VAL A 138 36.21 -16.39 -9.01
CA VAL A 138 36.94 -16.17 -10.27
C VAL A 138 38.08 -17.17 -10.52
N LYS A 139 38.76 -17.61 -9.45
CA LYS A 139 39.88 -18.56 -9.53
C LYS A 139 39.43 -20.02 -9.68
N CYS A 140 38.17 -20.32 -9.38
CA CYS A 140 37.61 -21.67 -9.43
C CYS A 140 36.46 -21.78 -10.44
N LYS A 141 36.26 -20.77 -11.28
CA LYS A 141 35.25 -20.83 -12.33
C LYS A 141 35.66 -21.95 -13.30
N LEU A 142 34.68 -22.72 -13.73
CA LEU A 142 34.85 -23.70 -14.80
C LEU A 142 34.53 -23.06 -16.15
N ASP A 143 34.95 -23.71 -17.23
CA ASP A 143 34.53 -23.31 -18.57
C ASP A 143 33.00 -23.36 -18.68
N GLY A 144 32.43 -22.35 -19.34
CA GLY A 144 30.98 -22.16 -19.42
C GLY A 144 30.35 -21.41 -18.24
N MET A 145 31.06 -21.19 -17.12
CA MET A 145 30.52 -20.38 -16.03
C MET A 145 30.59 -18.88 -16.32
N VAL A 146 29.51 -18.17 -16.00
CA VAL A 146 29.35 -16.72 -16.14
C VAL A 146 29.23 -16.05 -14.77
N ASP A 147 29.60 -14.77 -14.68
CA ASP A 147 29.35 -13.97 -13.48
C ASP A 147 27.84 -13.69 -13.38
N ILE A 148 27.15 -14.38 -12.47
CA ILE A 148 25.69 -14.27 -12.30
C ILE A 148 25.35 -13.06 -11.42
N LYS A 149 26.27 -12.65 -10.52
CA LYS A 149 26.04 -11.54 -9.59
C LYS A 149 26.28 -10.17 -10.25
N ASN A 150 27.29 -10.08 -11.10
CA ASN A 150 27.67 -8.85 -11.82
C ASN A 150 27.85 -9.14 -13.33
N PRO A 151 26.78 -9.54 -14.03
CA PRO A 151 26.88 -10.00 -15.42
C PRO A 151 27.59 -8.97 -16.29
N ARG A 152 28.59 -9.42 -17.06
CA ARG A 152 29.26 -8.58 -18.06
C ARG A 152 28.80 -8.99 -19.45
N CYS A 153 28.81 -8.04 -20.38
CA CYS A 153 28.65 -8.36 -21.78
C CYS A 153 29.77 -9.33 -22.21
N ARG A 154 29.51 -10.15 -23.24
CA ARG A 154 30.48 -11.11 -23.80
C ARG A 154 31.86 -10.51 -24.09
N CYS A 155 31.95 -9.22 -24.42
CA CYS A 155 33.23 -8.54 -24.64
C CYS A 155 34.02 -8.20 -23.36
N GLY A 156 33.45 -8.40 -22.17
CA GLY A 156 34.05 -8.09 -20.86
C GLY A 156 34.11 -6.59 -20.50
N LYS A 157 33.93 -5.70 -21.47
CA LYS A 157 34.20 -4.25 -21.32
C LYS A 157 33.09 -3.46 -20.62
N ALA A 158 31.86 -3.97 -20.59
CA ALA A 158 30.71 -3.22 -20.06
C ALA A 158 29.63 -4.13 -19.47
N GLN A 159 28.80 -3.57 -18.59
CA GLN A 159 27.58 -4.20 -18.11
C GLN A 159 26.54 -4.28 -19.26
N PRO A 160 25.79 -5.39 -19.38
CA PRO A 160 24.70 -5.49 -20.34
C PRO A 160 23.63 -4.43 -20.10
N SER A 161 23.20 -3.79 -21.19
CA SER A 161 22.07 -2.87 -21.20
C SER A 161 21.14 -3.08 -22.39
N PHE A 162 21.56 -3.86 -23.38
CA PHE A 162 20.83 -4.15 -24.60
C PHE A 162 20.31 -5.60 -24.59
N GLY A 163 19.12 -5.77 -25.15
CA GLY A 163 18.43 -7.05 -25.35
C GLY A 163 17.25 -6.85 -26.30
N PHE A 164 16.46 -7.89 -26.51
CA PHE A 164 15.21 -7.82 -27.26
C PHE A 164 14.07 -7.27 -26.39
N VAL A 165 12.99 -6.79 -27.02
CA VAL A 165 11.92 -6.03 -26.34
C VAL A 165 11.28 -6.81 -25.18
N ASN A 166 11.18 -8.12 -25.35
CA ASN A 166 10.56 -9.06 -24.40
C ASN A 166 11.57 -9.80 -23.52
N ASP A 167 12.86 -9.51 -23.63
CA ASP A 167 13.86 -10.12 -22.74
C ASP A 167 13.63 -9.65 -21.29
N ALA A 168 13.69 -10.58 -20.34
CA ALA A 168 13.60 -10.22 -18.92
C ALA A 168 14.83 -9.42 -18.45
N LYS A 169 16.02 -9.79 -18.94
CA LYS A 169 17.32 -9.20 -18.57
C LYS A 169 18.15 -8.85 -19.82
N PRO A 170 18.97 -7.78 -19.79
CA PRO A 170 19.84 -7.43 -20.91
C PRO A 170 20.97 -8.47 -21.07
N SER A 171 21.37 -8.71 -22.32
CA SER A 171 22.38 -9.73 -22.67
C SER A 171 23.70 -9.11 -23.15
N CYS A 172 23.69 -7.89 -23.68
CA CYS A 172 24.89 -7.28 -24.26
C CYS A 172 25.01 -5.76 -24.01
N CYS A 173 26.18 -5.21 -24.32
CA CYS A 173 26.44 -3.76 -24.27
C CYS A 173 26.12 -3.11 -25.62
N SER A 174 26.10 -1.78 -25.66
CA SER A 174 25.79 -1.01 -26.89
C SER A 174 26.69 -1.35 -28.08
N LYS A 175 27.96 -1.70 -27.83
CA LYS A 175 28.96 -2.05 -28.87
C LYS A 175 28.84 -3.49 -29.37
N CYS A 176 28.10 -4.34 -28.66
CA CYS A 176 27.95 -5.76 -28.96
C CYS A 176 26.49 -6.14 -29.24
N LYS A 177 25.63 -5.15 -29.45
CA LYS A 177 24.22 -5.38 -29.78
C LYS A 177 24.10 -5.95 -31.18
N ALA A 178 23.23 -6.92 -31.36
CA ALA A 178 22.80 -7.38 -32.67
C ALA A 178 21.72 -6.43 -33.24
N ASP A 179 21.40 -6.59 -34.52
CA ASP A 179 20.25 -5.92 -35.11
C ASP A 179 18.94 -6.35 -34.42
N GLY A 180 18.02 -5.41 -34.28
CA GLY A 180 16.80 -5.59 -33.50
C GLY A 180 16.95 -5.45 -31.98
N MET A 181 18.16 -5.41 -31.42
CA MET A 181 18.36 -5.18 -29.98
C MET A 181 18.26 -3.70 -29.60
N ALA A 182 17.57 -3.42 -28.50
CA ALA A 182 17.37 -2.09 -27.94
C ALA A 182 17.91 -2.01 -26.50
N ASN A 183 18.17 -0.79 -26.03
CA ASN A 183 18.52 -0.59 -24.63
C ASN A 183 17.28 -0.81 -23.76
N ILE A 184 17.20 -1.93 -23.04
CA ILE A 184 16.05 -2.28 -22.20
C ILE A 184 16.20 -1.83 -20.74
N VAL A 185 17.39 -1.36 -20.35
CA VAL A 185 17.67 -0.79 -19.01
C VAL A 185 17.31 0.69 -18.97
N SER A 186 17.59 1.42 -20.04
CA SER A 186 17.34 2.85 -20.19
C SER A 186 16.81 3.12 -21.59
N PRO A 187 15.54 2.72 -21.86
CA PRO A 187 14.97 2.78 -23.18
C PRO A 187 14.83 4.22 -23.68
N LYS A 188 15.28 4.43 -24.91
CA LYS A 188 15.10 5.65 -25.69
C LYS A 188 14.37 5.30 -26.97
N CYS A 189 13.53 6.20 -27.46
CA CYS A 189 12.91 6.03 -28.76
C CYS A 189 13.99 6.02 -29.86
N LYS A 190 13.71 5.35 -30.98
CA LYS A 190 14.57 5.36 -32.19
C LYS A 190 15.05 6.75 -32.62
N CYS A 191 14.26 7.80 -32.37
CA CYS A 191 14.64 9.18 -32.67
C CYS A 191 15.60 9.83 -31.66
N GLY A 192 15.96 9.15 -30.56
CA GLY A 192 16.84 9.64 -29.49
C GLY A 192 16.26 10.74 -28.58
N ARG A 193 15.13 11.33 -28.95
CA ARG A 193 14.60 12.58 -28.36
C ARG A 193 13.59 12.39 -27.22
N ALA A 194 13.07 11.18 -27.02
CA ALA A 194 11.98 10.95 -26.06
C ALA A 194 12.07 9.57 -25.40
N ILE A 195 11.49 9.48 -24.19
CA ILE A 195 11.24 8.22 -23.50
C ILE A 195 10.09 7.49 -24.23
N PRO A 196 10.26 6.22 -24.61
CA PRO A 196 9.19 5.45 -25.24
C PRO A 196 7.96 5.28 -24.35
N ALA A 197 6.80 5.28 -25.00
CA ALA A 197 5.50 4.94 -24.42
C ALA A 197 4.69 3.99 -25.32
N PHE A 198 5.02 3.91 -26.60
CA PHE A 198 4.33 3.12 -27.61
C PHE A 198 5.10 1.84 -27.95
N GLY A 199 4.37 0.75 -28.13
CA GLY A 199 4.85 -0.57 -28.54
C GLY A 199 3.68 -1.40 -29.11
N PHE A 200 3.92 -2.64 -29.51
CA PHE A 200 2.87 -3.53 -29.98
C PHE A 200 2.10 -4.17 -28.82
N ALA A 201 0.90 -4.69 -29.10
CA ALA A 201 0.14 -5.43 -28.11
C ALA A 201 0.92 -6.67 -27.67
N GLY A 202 1.12 -6.82 -26.35
CA GLY A 202 1.90 -7.92 -25.76
C GLY A 202 3.35 -7.55 -25.44
N ASP A 203 3.89 -6.46 -25.99
CA ASP A 203 5.25 -6.02 -25.65
C ASP A 203 5.37 -5.72 -24.16
N LEU A 204 6.44 -6.24 -23.55
CA LEU A 204 6.76 -5.93 -22.16
C LEU A 204 7.20 -4.47 -21.98
N ARG A 205 7.74 -3.85 -23.03
CA ARG A 205 8.36 -2.51 -22.98
C ARG A 205 8.11 -1.71 -24.25
N PRO A 206 7.85 -0.40 -24.14
CA PRO A 206 7.68 0.45 -25.32
C PRO A 206 9.03 0.74 -25.99
N THR A 207 9.01 0.82 -27.31
CA THR A 207 10.18 1.12 -28.16
C THR A 207 10.07 2.49 -28.82
N CYS A 208 8.85 3.00 -29.00
CA CYS A 208 8.59 4.25 -29.71
C CYS A 208 7.98 5.34 -28.85
N CYS A 209 8.27 6.59 -29.19
CA CYS A 209 7.54 7.76 -28.68
C CYS A 209 6.32 8.03 -29.55
N ARG A 210 5.43 8.91 -29.10
CA ARG A 210 4.21 9.26 -29.85
C ARG A 210 4.47 9.72 -31.29
N LYS A 211 5.56 10.47 -31.53
CA LYS A 211 5.92 10.99 -32.86
C LYS A 211 6.56 9.94 -33.77
N CYS A 212 7.01 8.82 -33.22
CA CYS A 212 7.74 7.79 -33.96
C CYS A 212 7.02 6.45 -33.92
N LYS A 213 5.77 6.42 -33.43
CA LYS A 213 4.96 5.22 -33.41
C LYS A 213 4.65 4.82 -34.85
N GLU A 214 4.71 3.53 -35.12
CA GLU A 214 4.27 2.95 -36.37
C GLU A 214 2.79 2.59 -36.30
N GLU A 215 2.21 2.22 -37.43
CA GLU A 215 0.87 1.68 -37.48
C GLU A 215 0.79 0.40 -36.64
N GLY A 216 -0.32 0.21 -35.92
CA GLY A 216 -0.49 -0.90 -34.97
C GLY A 216 0.17 -0.70 -33.59
N MET A 217 1.04 0.30 -33.39
CA MET A 217 1.61 0.58 -32.06
C MET A 217 0.62 1.32 -31.13
N ILE A 218 0.46 0.81 -29.91
CA ILE A 218 -0.41 1.34 -28.86
C ILE A 218 0.40 1.89 -27.69
N ASP A 219 -0.19 2.81 -26.91
CA ASP A 219 0.43 3.26 -25.65
C ASP A 219 0.37 2.15 -24.60
N ILE A 220 1.49 1.47 -24.38
CA ILE A 220 1.59 0.36 -23.42
C ILE A 220 1.98 0.81 -22.01
N LYS A 221 2.36 2.09 -21.82
CA LYS A 221 2.59 2.65 -20.47
C LYS A 221 1.32 3.16 -19.84
N SER A 222 0.50 3.85 -20.62
CA SER A 222 -0.73 4.49 -20.18
C SER A 222 -1.92 3.91 -20.94
N ARG A 223 -2.10 2.58 -20.79
CA ARG A 223 -3.19 1.85 -21.42
C ARG A 223 -4.53 2.51 -21.10
N ARG A 224 -5.37 2.61 -22.13
CA ARG A 224 -6.71 3.13 -22.02
C ARG A 224 -7.70 1.98 -21.97
N CYS A 225 -8.80 2.18 -21.24
CA CYS A 225 -9.89 1.24 -21.16
C CYS A 225 -10.44 1.02 -22.57
N GLN A 226 -10.58 -0.26 -22.95
CA GLN A 226 -11.07 -0.65 -24.28
C GLN A 226 -12.47 -0.12 -24.57
N ILE A 227 -13.28 0.14 -23.53
CA ILE A 227 -14.67 0.60 -23.66
C ILE A 227 -14.76 2.13 -23.62
N CYS A 228 -14.21 2.80 -22.60
CA CYS A 228 -14.45 4.24 -22.38
C CYS A 228 -13.22 5.15 -22.44
N LYS A 229 -12.05 4.62 -22.86
CA LYS A 229 -10.77 5.35 -22.98
C LYS A 229 -10.24 6.04 -21.71
N LYS A 230 -10.86 5.85 -20.53
CA LYS A 230 -10.27 6.17 -19.21
C LYS A 230 -9.00 5.36 -18.97
N PHE A 231 -8.20 5.69 -17.95
CA PHE A 231 -7.01 4.90 -17.62
C PHE A 231 -7.38 3.45 -17.30
N ALA A 232 -6.70 2.49 -17.92
CA ALA A 232 -6.89 1.07 -17.67
C ALA A 232 -5.85 0.55 -16.68
N SER A 233 -6.34 0.14 -15.52
CA SER A 233 -5.54 -0.47 -14.45
C SER A 233 -6.05 -1.85 -14.06
N TYR A 234 -7.21 -2.27 -14.57
CA TYR A 234 -7.92 -3.48 -14.15
C TYR A 234 -7.98 -4.52 -15.28
N PRO A 235 -8.15 -5.81 -14.94
CA PRO A 235 -8.24 -6.87 -15.93
C PRO A 235 -9.54 -6.84 -16.73
N ASP A 236 -9.60 -7.61 -17.81
CA ASP A 236 -10.85 -7.96 -18.48
C ASP A 236 -11.40 -9.32 -18.02
N ALA A 237 -12.51 -9.78 -18.61
CA ALA A 237 -13.11 -11.08 -18.30
C ALA A 237 -12.16 -12.27 -18.50
N ALA A 238 -11.16 -12.13 -19.37
CA ALA A 238 -10.14 -13.15 -19.62
C ALA A 238 -8.92 -13.03 -18.68
N GLY A 239 -8.97 -12.13 -17.68
CA GLY A 239 -7.88 -11.90 -16.73
C GLY A 239 -6.69 -11.14 -17.29
N ARG A 240 -6.76 -10.60 -18.52
CA ARG A 240 -5.64 -9.89 -19.13
C ARG A 240 -5.45 -8.55 -18.41
N PRO A 241 -4.25 -8.24 -17.88
CA PRO A 241 -4.05 -7.06 -17.03
C PRO A 241 -4.12 -5.75 -17.82
N LYS A 242 -4.57 -4.68 -17.15
CA LYS A 242 -4.59 -3.29 -17.65
C LYS A 242 -5.38 -3.11 -18.95
N GLN A 243 -6.56 -3.71 -19.04
CA GLN A 243 -7.45 -3.61 -20.21
C GLN A 243 -8.66 -2.72 -19.96
N LEU A 244 -9.17 -2.71 -18.72
CA LEU A 244 -10.38 -1.99 -18.35
C LEU A 244 -10.11 -0.97 -17.23
N CYS A 245 -11.00 0.01 -17.10
CA CYS A 245 -11.07 0.84 -15.89
C CYS A 245 -11.83 0.08 -14.79
N ALA A 246 -11.84 0.60 -13.56
CA ALA A 246 -12.50 -0.06 -12.43
C ALA A 246 -13.97 -0.39 -12.71
N ALA A 247 -14.70 0.54 -13.34
CA ALA A 247 -16.12 0.39 -13.65
C ALA A 247 -16.38 -0.75 -14.63
N HIS A 248 -15.79 -0.68 -15.82
CA HIS A 248 -15.95 -1.72 -16.84
C HIS A 248 -15.37 -3.07 -16.41
N SER A 249 -14.32 -3.09 -15.60
CA SER A 249 -13.80 -4.35 -15.04
C SER A 249 -14.78 -5.01 -14.08
N ALA A 250 -15.65 -4.23 -13.42
CA ALA A 250 -16.70 -4.75 -12.56
C ALA A 250 -17.94 -5.17 -13.31
N GLU A 251 -18.30 -4.46 -14.38
CA GLU A 251 -19.39 -4.87 -15.29
C GLU A 251 -19.13 -6.27 -15.87
N VAL A 252 -17.86 -6.60 -16.17
CA VAL A 252 -17.47 -7.94 -16.66
C VAL A 252 -17.12 -8.93 -15.55
N GLY A 253 -17.37 -8.59 -14.29
CA GLY A 253 -17.12 -9.47 -13.13
C GLY A 253 -15.64 -9.72 -12.79
N ALA A 254 -14.70 -9.08 -13.49
CA ALA A 254 -13.26 -9.27 -13.29
C ALA A 254 -12.67 -8.47 -12.11
N HIS A 255 -13.45 -7.55 -11.52
CA HIS A 255 -13.08 -6.75 -10.37
C HIS A 255 -14.32 -6.33 -9.57
N LYS A 256 -14.33 -6.45 -8.24
CA LYS A 256 -15.43 -5.92 -7.43
C LYS A 256 -15.19 -4.43 -7.14
N LEU A 257 -16.10 -3.54 -7.57
CA LEU A 257 -16.07 -2.13 -7.15
C LEU A 257 -16.31 -2.03 -5.64
N SER A 258 -15.62 -1.11 -4.97
CA SER A 258 -16.07 -0.65 -3.65
C SER A 258 -17.37 0.14 -3.83
N SER A 259 -18.43 -0.24 -3.13
CA SER A 259 -19.72 0.44 -3.18
C SER A 259 -19.56 1.92 -2.76
N PRO A 260 -19.82 2.89 -3.64
CA PRO A 260 -19.85 4.30 -3.25
C PRO A 260 -20.91 4.49 -2.15
N GLY A 261 -20.56 5.25 -1.10
CA GLY A 261 -21.47 5.52 0.02
C GLY A 261 -21.47 4.48 1.15
N ARG A 262 -20.66 3.41 1.08
CA ARG A 262 -20.56 2.42 2.17
C ARG A 262 -19.12 2.30 2.67
N SER A 263 -18.95 2.50 3.98
CA SER A 263 -17.63 2.54 4.63
C SER A 263 -17.47 1.41 5.64
N ARG A 264 -16.42 0.59 5.47
CA ARG A 264 -16.12 -0.52 6.39
C ARG A 264 -15.83 -0.01 7.81
N ILE A 265 -15.09 1.08 7.96
CA ILE A 265 -14.88 1.69 9.29
C ILE A 265 -16.16 2.24 9.89
N ALA A 266 -17.05 2.81 9.08
CA ALA A 266 -18.33 3.28 9.61
C ALA A 266 -19.13 2.10 10.15
N SER A 267 -19.17 0.97 9.43
CA SER A 267 -19.79 -0.26 9.95
C SER A 267 -19.13 -0.71 11.25
N GLU A 268 -17.80 -0.81 11.30
CA GLU A 268 -17.07 -1.21 12.52
C GLU A 268 -17.35 -0.27 13.71
N PHE A 269 -17.48 1.04 13.45
CA PHE A 269 -17.86 2.03 14.45
C PHE A 269 -19.24 1.76 15.01
N PHE A 270 -20.24 1.57 14.15
CA PHE A 270 -21.58 1.31 14.60
C PHE A 270 -21.71 -0.05 15.30
N ASP A 271 -20.99 -1.08 14.85
CA ASP A 271 -20.95 -2.39 15.52
C ASP A 271 -20.39 -2.27 16.95
N ALA A 272 -19.32 -1.48 17.13
CA ALA A 272 -18.76 -1.17 18.44
C ALA A 272 -19.74 -0.35 19.31
N LEU A 273 -20.44 0.63 18.73
CA LEU A 273 -21.40 1.47 19.44
C LEU A 273 -22.64 0.68 19.88
N GLU A 274 -23.18 -0.17 19.01
CA GLU A 274 -24.31 -1.06 19.36
C GLU A 274 -23.92 -2.03 20.48
N THR A 275 -22.69 -2.56 20.43
CA THR A 275 -22.13 -3.43 21.47
C THR A 275 -22.06 -2.70 22.82
N GLU A 276 -21.57 -1.46 22.86
CA GLU A 276 -21.48 -0.67 24.10
C GLU A 276 -22.86 -0.29 24.64
N LEU A 277 -23.80 0.08 23.76
CA LEU A 277 -25.14 0.52 24.16
C LEU A 277 -26.10 -0.65 24.47
N GLY A 278 -25.74 -1.88 24.08
CA GLY A 278 -26.60 -3.05 24.21
C GLY A 278 -27.89 -2.95 23.38
N ARG A 279 -27.87 -2.20 22.28
CA ARG A 279 -29.04 -1.98 21.40
C ARG A 279 -28.63 -1.81 19.95
N GLU A 280 -29.47 -2.28 19.04
CA GLU A 280 -29.27 -2.11 17.60
C GLU A 280 -29.78 -0.74 17.11
N MET A 281 -29.07 -0.17 16.13
CA MET A 281 -29.54 0.98 15.36
C MET A 281 -30.24 0.48 14.09
N PRO A 282 -31.55 0.71 13.91
CA PRO A 282 -32.31 0.07 12.84
C PRO A 282 -31.84 0.42 11.42
N PHE A 283 -31.75 1.71 11.10
CA PHE A 283 -31.47 2.18 9.74
C PHE A 283 -29.99 2.52 9.57
N ARG A 284 -29.15 1.52 9.27
CA ARG A 284 -27.74 1.66 8.90
C ARG A 284 -27.28 0.51 8.01
N TYR A 285 -26.18 0.71 7.28
CA TYR A 285 -25.47 -0.38 6.62
C TYR A 285 -24.60 -1.20 7.57
N ARG A 286 -24.52 -2.51 7.30
CA ARG A 286 -23.70 -3.49 8.01
C ARG A 286 -22.82 -4.24 7.02
N PHE A 287 -21.54 -4.37 7.36
CA PHE A 287 -20.57 -5.13 6.59
C PHE A 287 -20.21 -6.42 7.30
N ASP A 288 -20.48 -7.55 6.65
CA ASP A 288 -20.06 -8.86 7.12
C ASP A 288 -18.68 -9.19 6.54
N ALA A 289 -17.69 -9.35 7.41
CA ALA A 289 -16.30 -9.63 7.02
C ALA A 289 -16.06 -11.09 6.59
N GLU A 290 -16.89 -12.03 7.04
CA GLU A 290 -16.79 -13.45 6.70
C GLU A 290 -17.35 -13.70 5.30
N THR A 291 -18.54 -13.19 5.02
CA THR A 291 -19.21 -13.36 3.72
C THR A 291 -18.83 -12.28 2.71
N VAL A 292 -18.19 -11.19 3.17
CA VAL A 292 -17.83 -10.01 2.35
C VAL A 292 -19.07 -9.41 1.68
N THR A 293 -20.16 -9.31 2.44
CA THR A 293 -21.45 -8.79 1.97
C THR A 293 -21.91 -7.56 2.76
N TRP A 294 -22.84 -6.82 2.17
CA TRP A 294 -23.49 -5.67 2.80
C TRP A 294 -24.96 -5.97 3.04
N SER A 295 -25.47 -5.64 4.23
CA SER A 295 -26.88 -5.71 4.59
C SER A 295 -27.35 -4.40 5.22
N GLY A 296 -28.67 -4.26 5.41
CA GLY A 296 -29.29 -3.06 5.97
C GLY A 296 -29.68 -2.03 4.91
N GLU A 297 -30.26 -0.93 5.40
CA GLU A 297 -30.78 0.17 4.58
C GLU A 297 -30.62 1.51 5.33
N GLU A 298 -30.42 2.58 4.57
CA GLU A 298 -30.47 3.95 5.08
C GLU A 298 -31.86 4.53 4.82
N VAL A 299 -32.28 5.45 5.69
CA VAL A 299 -33.55 6.15 5.54
C VAL A 299 -33.36 7.42 4.70
N ALA A 300 -34.25 7.64 3.74
CA ALA A 300 -34.33 8.87 2.97
C ALA A 300 -35.56 9.68 3.40
N GLY A 301 -35.59 10.97 3.04
CA GLY A 301 -36.76 11.83 3.27
C GLY A 301 -36.93 12.30 4.72
N LEU A 302 -35.90 12.21 5.56
CA LEU A 302 -35.91 12.80 6.90
C LEU A 302 -35.90 14.34 6.88
N VAL A 303 -35.37 14.93 5.81
CA VAL A 303 -35.34 16.38 5.59
C VAL A 303 -36.19 16.69 4.37
N ALA A 304 -37.16 17.59 4.51
CA ALA A 304 -38.04 17.95 3.41
C ALA A 304 -37.25 18.50 2.21
N ASP A 305 -37.66 18.13 0.99
CA ASP A 305 -37.09 18.60 -0.29
C ASP A 305 -35.56 18.39 -0.44
N ARG A 306 -35.00 17.41 0.28
CA ARG A 306 -33.60 17.01 0.22
C ARG A 306 -33.47 15.49 0.28
N ASN A 307 -32.71 14.92 -0.66
CA ASN A 307 -32.32 13.51 -0.58
C ASN A 307 -31.08 13.36 0.32
N LEU A 308 -31.26 13.58 1.62
CA LEU A 308 -30.23 13.39 2.65
C LEU A 308 -30.48 12.09 3.38
N GLN A 309 -29.45 11.25 3.45
CA GLN A 309 -29.45 9.96 4.11
C GLN A 309 -28.37 10.00 5.22
N PRO A 310 -28.76 9.85 6.49
CA PRO A 310 -27.79 9.70 7.56
C PRO A 310 -27.18 8.29 7.56
N ASP A 311 -25.98 8.18 8.09
CA ASP A 311 -25.30 6.87 8.21
C ASP A 311 -26.05 5.91 9.17
N ALA A 312 -26.69 6.47 10.22
CA ALA A 312 -27.60 5.74 11.09
C ALA A 312 -28.78 6.58 11.57
N TYR A 313 -29.96 5.96 11.66
CA TYR A 313 -31.17 6.56 12.25
C TYR A 313 -31.95 5.58 13.14
N ASP A 314 -32.41 6.07 14.29
CA ASP A 314 -33.35 5.38 15.18
C ASP A 314 -34.68 6.16 15.24
N PRO A 315 -35.76 5.64 14.63
CA PRO A 315 -37.07 6.30 14.60
C PRO A 315 -37.73 6.38 15.98
N LYS A 316 -37.39 5.48 16.91
CA LYS A 316 -38.04 5.46 18.24
C LYS A 316 -37.55 6.62 19.11
N SER A 317 -36.27 6.97 18.98
CA SER A 317 -35.64 8.01 19.79
C SER A 317 -35.45 9.34 19.05
N GLY A 318 -35.68 9.34 17.72
CA GLY A 318 -35.44 10.49 16.85
C GLY A 318 -33.95 10.83 16.74
N ILE A 319 -33.08 9.81 16.86
CA ILE A 319 -31.63 9.99 16.89
C ILE A 319 -31.04 9.70 15.51
N VAL A 320 -30.25 10.65 15.01
CA VAL A 320 -29.35 10.50 13.87
C VAL A 320 -27.93 10.36 14.41
N VAL A 321 -27.17 9.37 13.90
CA VAL A 321 -25.75 9.22 14.20
C VAL A 321 -24.95 9.21 12.89
N GLU A 322 -23.93 10.06 12.82
CA GLU A 322 -23.12 10.27 11.62
C GLU A 322 -21.65 9.90 11.86
N TYR A 323 -21.05 9.15 10.93
CA TYR A 323 -19.64 8.83 10.93
C TYR A 323 -18.90 9.73 9.93
N LEU A 324 -18.21 10.75 10.44
CA LEU A 324 -17.60 11.78 9.60
C LEU A 324 -16.18 11.40 9.17
N GLY A 325 -16.10 10.68 8.05
CA GLY A 325 -14.83 10.38 7.37
C GLY A 325 -14.06 11.65 7.00
N ASN A 326 -12.85 11.84 7.53
CA ASN A 326 -12.16 13.15 7.46
C ASN A 326 -11.83 13.59 6.02
N TYR A 327 -11.58 12.65 5.11
CA TYR A 327 -11.35 12.96 3.69
C TYR A 327 -12.60 13.52 2.97
N TYR A 328 -13.80 13.22 3.47
CA TYR A 328 -15.08 13.63 2.86
C TYR A 328 -15.76 14.77 3.63
N HIS A 329 -15.59 14.82 4.94
CA HIS A 329 -16.25 15.78 5.84
C HIS A 329 -15.31 16.88 6.36
N GLY A 330 -14.02 16.79 6.06
CA GLY A 330 -13.02 17.74 6.55
C GLY A 330 -12.54 17.42 7.96
N PHE A 331 -12.00 18.44 8.62
CA PHE A 331 -11.48 18.35 9.99
C PHE A 331 -12.07 19.50 10.81
N PRO A 332 -12.32 19.32 12.11
CA PRO A 332 -12.82 20.41 12.96
C PRO A 332 -11.73 21.46 13.24
N PRO A 333 -12.09 22.71 13.62
CA PRO A 333 -11.16 23.84 13.72
C PRO A 333 -9.93 23.60 14.61
N GLU A 334 -10.10 22.83 15.68
CA GLU A 334 -9.06 22.46 16.64
C GLU A 334 -8.02 21.49 16.07
N HIS A 335 -8.32 20.80 14.98
CA HIS A 335 -7.45 19.80 14.40
C HIS A 335 -6.39 20.43 13.48
N VAL A 336 -5.13 20.01 13.61
CA VAL A 336 -3.97 20.57 12.87
C VAL A 336 -4.10 20.52 11.34
N GLN A 337 -4.96 19.65 10.82
CA GLN A 337 -5.23 19.48 9.39
C GLN A 337 -6.35 20.40 8.86
N HIS A 338 -7.09 21.13 9.72
CA HIS A 338 -8.22 21.98 9.33
C HIS A 338 -7.88 23.00 8.24
N GLY A 339 -6.81 23.77 8.43
CA GLY A 339 -6.37 24.81 7.49
C GLY A 339 -5.38 24.35 6.42
N SER A 340 -4.86 23.12 6.52
CA SER A 340 -3.69 22.69 5.75
C SER A 340 -3.94 21.49 4.82
N PHE A 341 -5.04 20.77 5.01
CA PHE A 341 -5.33 19.56 4.27
C PHE A 341 -6.29 19.77 3.10
N THR A 342 -6.06 19.01 2.04
CA THR A 342 -6.89 18.99 0.83
C THR A 342 -7.63 17.66 0.77
N CYS A 343 -8.95 17.74 0.84
CA CYS A 343 -9.89 16.64 0.87
C CYS A 343 -10.40 16.26 -0.53
N VAL A 344 -11.48 15.48 -0.59
CA VAL A 344 -12.11 15.01 -1.82
C VAL A 344 -12.30 16.14 -2.85
N GLY A 345 -11.96 15.85 -4.11
CA GLY A 345 -12.10 16.79 -5.21
C GLY A 345 -11.15 17.99 -5.16
N GLY A 346 -10.10 17.98 -4.32
CA GLY A 346 -9.17 19.10 -4.20
C GLY A 346 -9.69 20.22 -3.28
N ARG A 347 -10.70 19.95 -2.46
CA ARG A 347 -11.38 20.94 -1.62
C ARG A 347 -10.63 21.15 -0.30
N PRO A 348 -10.54 22.37 0.24
CA PRO A 348 -9.94 22.60 1.57
C PRO A 348 -10.75 21.91 2.68
N ALA A 349 -10.06 21.33 3.66
CA ALA A 349 -10.71 20.68 4.81
C ALA A 349 -11.63 21.61 5.59
N SER A 350 -11.23 22.87 5.80
CA SER A 350 -12.06 23.89 6.46
C SER A 350 -13.40 24.14 5.74
N LYS A 351 -13.40 24.11 4.40
CA LYS A 351 -14.61 24.28 3.60
C LYS A 351 -15.56 23.09 3.75
N LEU A 352 -15.04 21.86 3.67
CA LEU A 352 -15.87 20.66 3.85
C LEU A 352 -16.41 20.53 5.27
N HIS A 353 -15.63 20.95 6.26
CA HIS A 353 -16.09 21.02 7.64
C HIS A 353 -17.31 21.94 7.76
N ALA A 354 -17.23 23.17 7.24
CA ALA A 354 -18.33 24.12 7.28
C ALA A 354 -19.58 23.58 6.57
N GLU A 355 -19.42 22.93 5.42
CA GLU A 355 -20.53 22.29 4.70
C GLU A 355 -21.12 21.10 5.46
N THR A 356 -20.29 20.32 6.15
CA THR A 356 -20.75 19.20 6.98
C THR A 356 -21.58 19.71 8.15
N MET A 357 -21.13 20.75 8.84
CA MET A 357 -21.92 21.36 9.93
C MET A 357 -23.25 21.91 9.43
N ALA A 358 -23.24 22.60 8.29
CA ALA A 358 -24.47 23.08 7.65
C ALA A 358 -25.40 21.95 7.22
N ARG A 359 -24.87 20.78 6.83
CA ARG A 359 -25.68 19.57 6.58
C ARG A 359 -26.33 19.07 7.87
N LEU A 360 -25.58 18.99 8.97
CA LEU A 360 -26.11 18.52 10.25
C LEU A 360 -27.19 19.46 10.81
N ASP A 361 -27.10 20.77 10.55
CA ASP A 361 -28.14 21.75 10.89
C ASP A 361 -29.49 21.42 10.24
N LEU A 362 -29.50 20.78 9.07
CA LEU A 362 -30.74 20.39 8.39
C LEU A 362 -31.49 19.29 9.15
N PHE A 363 -30.78 18.35 9.77
CA PHE A 363 -31.43 17.33 10.61
C PHE A 363 -31.95 17.95 11.92
N LEU A 364 -31.23 18.92 12.50
CA LEU A 364 -31.72 19.66 13.67
C LEU A 364 -32.99 20.45 13.37
N ALA A 365 -33.12 21.02 12.16
CA ALA A 365 -34.31 21.74 11.73
C ALA A 365 -35.57 20.85 11.69
N GLU A 366 -35.40 19.54 11.56
CA GLU A 366 -36.47 18.53 11.58
C GLU A 366 -36.71 17.96 12.99
N ASN A 367 -36.23 18.65 14.04
CA ASN A 367 -36.30 18.23 15.45
C ASN A 367 -35.62 16.89 15.76
N LEU A 368 -34.65 16.47 14.94
CA LEU A 368 -33.86 15.25 15.18
C LEU A 368 -32.70 15.53 16.13
N LYS A 369 -32.34 14.53 16.95
CA LYS A 369 -31.15 14.58 17.81
C LYS A 369 -29.96 14.07 17.02
N VAL A 370 -29.01 14.94 16.73
CA VAL A 370 -27.87 14.61 15.87
C VAL A 370 -26.63 14.37 16.72
N PHE A 371 -26.07 13.17 16.61
CA PHE A 371 -24.78 12.81 17.15
C PHE A 371 -23.81 12.48 16.03
N TYR A 372 -22.52 12.74 16.23
CA TYR A 372 -21.52 12.39 15.24
C TYR A 372 -20.17 12.10 15.88
N ILE A 373 -19.31 11.40 15.16
CA ILE A 373 -17.91 11.21 15.52
C ILE A 373 -17.03 11.43 14.30
N TRP A 374 -15.85 12.02 14.50
CA TRP A 374 -14.87 12.09 13.43
C TRP A 374 -14.06 10.80 13.32
N GLU A 375 -13.69 10.44 12.09
CA GLU A 375 -12.90 9.23 11.81
C GLU A 375 -11.59 9.14 12.62
N HIS A 376 -10.87 10.26 12.80
CA HIS A 376 -9.66 10.29 13.62
C HIS A 376 -9.90 10.00 15.11
N GLU A 377 -11.03 10.46 15.67
CA GLU A 377 -11.38 10.21 17.08
C GLU A 377 -11.77 8.75 17.31
N PHE A 378 -12.51 8.16 16.37
CA PHE A 378 -12.80 6.73 16.42
C PHE A 378 -11.51 5.89 16.33
N LYS A 379 -10.56 6.29 15.48
CA LYS A 379 -9.25 5.62 15.37
C LYS A 379 -8.40 5.79 16.61
N GLU A 380 -8.52 6.89 17.33
CA GLU A 380 -7.89 7.06 18.64
C GLU A 380 -8.52 6.13 19.68
N TRP A 381 -9.85 6.04 19.72
CA TRP A 381 -10.56 5.08 20.56
C TRP A 381 -10.12 3.62 20.27
N GLN A 382 -10.05 3.22 19.00
CA GLN A 382 -9.58 1.88 18.61
C GLN A 382 -8.14 1.59 19.10
N LYS A 383 -7.25 2.59 19.06
CA LYS A 383 -5.88 2.45 19.59
C LYS A 383 -5.86 2.27 21.10
N GLU A 384 -6.70 3.00 21.83
CA GLU A 384 -6.81 2.87 23.28
C GLU A 384 -7.32 1.48 23.68
N VAL A 385 -8.37 0.99 23.01
CA VAL A 385 -8.88 -0.38 23.21
C VAL A 385 -7.81 -1.42 22.90
N ALA A 386 -7.07 -1.25 21.81
CA ALA A 386 -5.95 -2.14 21.46
C ALA A 386 -4.79 -2.11 22.47
N CYS A 387 -4.66 -1.04 23.26
CA CYS A 387 -3.71 -0.94 24.38
C CYS A 387 -4.26 -1.49 25.70
N GLY A 388 -5.48 -2.04 25.72
CA GLY A 388 -6.12 -2.63 26.89
C GLY A 388 -6.95 -1.66 27.74
N ALA A 389 -7.17 -0.42 27.27
CA ALA A 389 -8.09 0.50 27.92
C ALA A 389 -9.56 0.16 27.57
N VAL A 390 -10.51 0.59 28.39
CA VAL A 390 -11.96 0.45 28.13
C VAL A 390 -12.63 1.84 28.09
N PRO A 391 -12.23 2.73 27.15
CA PRO A 391 -12.86 4.03 26.98
C PRO A 391 -14.30 3.89 26.46
N SER A 392 -15.23 4.71 26.95
CA SER A 392 -16.58 4.77 26.38
C SER A 392 -16.54 5.41 24.98
N LEU A 393 -17.04 4.70 23.99
CA LEU A 393 -17.26 5.18 22.63
C LEU A 393 -18.46 6.11 22.57
N ALA A 394 -19.55 5.80 23.29
CA ALA A 394 -20.72 6.67 23.37
C ALA A 394 -20.34 8.04 23.98
N GLY A 395 -19.44 8.06 24.97
CA GLY A 395 -18.89 9.28 25.56
C GLY A 395 -18.00 10.12 24.63
N ARG A 396 -17.62 9.59 23.46
CA ARG A 396 -16.85 10.32 22.42
C ARG A 396 -17.71 10.90 21.31
N LEU A 397 -19.00 10.56 21.26
CA LEU A 397 -19.92 11.18 20.31
C LEU A 397 -20.07 12.66 20.65
N HIS A 398 -19.93 13.49 19.63
CA HIS A 398 -20.32 14.88 19.70
C HIS A 398 -21.82 14.99 19.52
N ARG A 399 -22.45 15.82 20.36
CA ARG A 399 -23.83 16.23 20.13
C ARG A 399 -23.81 17.50 19.29
N HIS A 400 -24.40 17.43 18.09
CA HIS A 400 -24.60 18.63 17.30
C HIS A 400 -25.70 19.47 17.92
N ALA A 401 -25.44 20.77 18.06
CA ALA A 401 -26.39 21.73 18.58
C ALA A 401 -26.28 23.00 17.74
N ALA A 402 -27.40 23.70 17.58
CA ALA A 402 -27.39 25.03 16.99
C ALA A 402 -26.42 25.91 17.79
N ALA A 403 -25.63 26.73 17.10
CA ALA A 403 -24.69 27.64 17.74
C ALA A 403 -25.45 28.67 18.60
N GLU A 404 -25.71 28.33 19.86
CA GLU A 404 -26.08 29.33 20.86
C GLU A 404 -24.90 30.28 20.99
N LYS A 405 -25.16 31.59 20.90
CA LYS A 405 -24.15 32.60 21.22
C LYS A 405 -23.77 32.43 22.70
N GLY A 406 -22.72 31.65 22.94
CA GLY A 406 -22.03 31.50 24.22
C GLY A 406 -22.76 30.65 25.27
N SER A 407 -22.57 29.33 25.25
CA SER A 407 -22.23 28.58 26.47
C SER A 407 -21.71 27.19 26.11
N ASN A 408 -20.64 26.77 26.78
CA ASN A 408 -20.00 25.47 26.61
C ASN A 408 -20.70 24.48 27.53
N CYS A 409 -21.61 23.66 26.99
CA CYS A 409 -22.31 22.63 27.76
C CYS A 409 -22.12 21.25 27.11
N ARG A 410 -21.13 20.50 27.62
CA ARG A 410 -21.09 19.04 27.47
C ARG A 410 -22.23 18.44 28.30
N ALA A 411 -23.35 18.12 27.66
CA ALA A 411 -24.41 17.34 28.28
C ALA A 411 -24.17 15.83 28.01
N ARG A 412 -24.22 15.03 29.08
CA ARG A 412 -24.14 13.56 29.04
C ARG A 412 -25.34 12.95 28.31
N ILE A 413 -25.08 11.82 27.63
CA ILE A 413 -26.09 10.89 27.07
C ILE A 413 -26.87 10.23 28.21
#